data_AF-A0A422M967-F1
#
_entry.id   AF-A0A422M967-F1
#
_cell.length_a   1.000
_cell.length_b   1.000
_cell.length_c   1.000
_cell.angle_alpha   90.00
_cell.angle_beta   90.00
_cell.angle_gamma   90.00
#
_symmetry.space_group_name_H-M   'P 1'
#
loop_
_entity.id
_entity.type
_entity.pdbx_description
1 polymer ?
#
loop_
_entity_poly.entity_id
_entity_poly.type
_entity_poly.pdbx_seq_one_letter_code
_entity_poly.pdbx_strand_id
1 'polypeptide(L)'
;MAEDNEQRKRTIQKHTRLNLREEQALRLRMAMAGNPRFNSFSIQSLLASQIIHIDFTDTKQLIEQMARIGNNLNQLAHVANESESLTQEQMNVVKSEVYDLFLAVNDLLLHRLDVVHRYEQVVLNGNHENTRN
;
A
#
# COMPACT_ATOMS: atom_id res chain seq x y z
N MET A 1 34.61 40.80 -5.40
CA MET A 1 34.42 39.32 -5.38
C MET A 1 33.48 39.03 -6.52
N ALA A 2 33.92 38.24 -7.50
CA ALA A 2 33.14 37.96 -8.70
C ALA A 2 31.85 37.22 -8.30
N GLU A 3 30.70 37.83 -8.61
CA GLU A 3 29.44 37.11 -8.71
C GLU A 3 29.58 36.16 -9.89
N ASP A 4 29.96 34.92 -9.60
CA ASP A 4 29.96 33.84 -10.56
C ASP A 4 28.49 33.55 -10.91
N ASN A 5 28.01 34.24 -11.95
CA ASN A 5 26.69 34.01 -12.53
C ASN A 5 26.72 32.71 -13.36
N GLU A 6 27.07 31.61 -12.71
CA GLU A 6 26.89 30.27 -13.26
C GLU A 6 25.40 30.06 -13.45
N GLN A 7 24.95 30.05 -14.71
CA GLN A 7 23.58 29.66 -15.07
C GLN A 7 23.38 28.16 -14.76
N ARG A 8 23.12 27.85 -13.49
CA ARG A 8 22.90 26.47 -13.05
C ARG A 8 21.55 25.99 -13.55
N LYS A 9 21.54 24.81 -14.16
CA LYS A 9 20.29 24.12 -14.58
C LYS A 9 19.30 23.91 -13.43
N ARG A 10 19.79 23.79 -12.17
CA ARG A 10 18.99 23.62 -10.96
C ARG A 10 19.18 24.82 -10.03
N THR A 11 18.30 25.82 -10.17
CA THR A 11 18.38 27.10 -9.43
C THR A 11 17.68 27.09 -8.08
N ILE A 12 16.69 26.21 -7.88
CA ILE A 12 15.87 26.15 -6.66
C ILE A 12 16.56 25.28 -5.61
N GLN A 13 16.72 25.80 -4.40
CA GLN A 13 17.26 25.07 -3.25
C GLN A 13 16.17 24.73 -2.23
N LYS A 14 16.24 23.53 -1.67
CA LYS A 14 15.41 23.06 -0.56
C LYS A 14 16.32 22.56 0.55
N HIS A 15 16.01 22.92 1.80
CA HIS A 15 16.82 22.60 2.97
C HIS A 15 16.06 21.66 3.90
N THR A 16 16.74 20.63 4.39
CA THR A 16 16.20 19.68 5.38
C THR A 16 17.24 19.50 6.48
N ARG A 17 16.79 19.50 7.74
CA ARG A 17 17.65 19.23 8.90
C ARG A 17 17.49 17.77 9.29
N LEU A 18 18.60 17.09 9.54
CA LEU A 18 18.63 15.70 9.99
C LEU A 18 19.24 15.64 11.38
N ASN A 19 18.73 14.74 12.22
CA ASN A 19 19.44 14.31 13.42
C ASN A 19 20.50 13.24 13.08
N LEU A 20 21.32 12.87 14.07
CA LEU A 20 22.43 11.94 13.87
C LEU A 20 21.99 10.56 13.33
N ARG A 21 20.85 10.04 13.82
CA ARG A 21 20.34 8.73 13.37
C ARG A 21 19.86 8.78 11.92
N GLU A 22 19.17 9.86 11.55
CA GLU A 22 18.68 10.07 10.19
C GLU A 22 19.82 10.22 9.19
N GLU A 23 20.88 10.96 9.54
CA GLU A 23 22.08 11.10 8.71
C GLU A 23 22.80 9.76 8.51
N GLN A 24 22.93 8.95 9.57
CA GLN A 24 23.52 7.61 9.45
C GLN A 24 22.71 6.70 8.53
N ALA A 25 21.37 6.71 8.67
CA ALA A 25 20.49 5.95 7.80
C ALA A 25 20.56 6.42 6.34
N LEU A 26 20.62 7.73 6.11
CA LEU A 26 20.77 8.33 4.78
C LEU A 26 22.09 7.89 4.13
N ARG A 27 23.21 7.97 4.85
CA ARG A 27 24.52 7.53 4.35
C ARG A 27 24.52 6.06 3.96
N LEU A 28 23.93 5.20 4.78
CA LEU A 28 23.82 3.78 4.47
C LEU A 28 23.03 3.56 3.17
N ARG A 29 21.88 4.23 3.02
CA ARG A 29 21.07 4.14 1.78
C ARG A 29 21.83 4.64 0.55
N MET A 30 22.56 5.74 0.69
CA MET A 30 23.43 6.25 -0.37
C MET A 30 24.54 5.25 -0.73
N ALA A 31 25.15 4.60 0.26
CA ALA A 31 26.17 3.58 0.04
C ALA A 31 25.62 2.36 -0.69
N MET A 32 24.43 1.89 -0.31
CA MET A 32 23.73 0.81 -1.01
C MET A 32 23.40 1.17 -2.47
N ALA A 33 23.17 2.45 -2.76
CA ALA A 33 22.93 2.96 -4.11
C ALA A 33 24.22 3.30 -4.88
N GLY A 34 25.39 2.88 -4.42
CA GLY A 34 26.67 3.10 -5.10
C GLY A 34 27.34 4.46 -4.80
N ASN A 35 27.04 5.06 -3.64
CA ASN A 35 27.62 6.34 -3.18
C ASN A 35 27.49 7.53 -4.17
N PRO A 36 26.30 7.80 -4.74
CA PRO A 36 26.08 8.98 -5.56
C PRO A 36 26.24 10.29 -4.77
N ARG A 37 26.41 11.41 -5.48
CA ARG A 37 26.34 12.74 -4.84
C ARG A 37 24.96 12.95 -4.21
N PHE A 38 24.92 13.54 -3.01
CA PHE A 38 23.68 13.75 -2.26
C PHE A 38 22.58 14.43 -3.08
N ASN A 39 22.91 15.48 -3.85
CA ASN A 39 21.92 16.19 -4.67
C ASN A 39 21.26 15.30 -5.74
N SER A 40 22.00 14.37 -6.35
CA SER A 40 21.42 13.45 -7.34
C SER A 40 20.57 12.39 -6.64
N PHE A 41 21.09 11.83 -5.54
CA PHE A 41 20.39 10.85 -4.73
C PHE A 41 19.07 11.38 -4.18
N SER A 42 19.08 12.61 -3.64
CA SER A 42 17.92 13.22 -3.02
C SER A 42 16.85 13.54 -4.07
N ILE A 43 17.23 14.11 -5.22
CA ILE A 43 16.28 14.37 -6.31
C ILE A 43 15.69 13.06 -6.84
N GLN A 44 16.52 12.05 -7.08
CA GLN A 44 16.02 10.74 -7.53
C GLN A 44 15.10 10.13 -6.49
N SER A 45 15.48 10.15 -5.21
CA SER A 45 14.66 9.59 -4.13
C SER A 45 13.34 10.33 -3.93
N LEU A 46 13.35 11.67 -4.00
CA LEU A 46 12.17 12.53 -3.82
C LEU A 46 11.21 12.49 -5.01
N LEU A 47 11.72 12.28 -6.23
CA LEU A 47 10.91 12.24 -7.45
C LEU A 47 10.50 10.82 -7.85
N ALA A 48 11.30 9.80 -7.51
CA ALA A 48 10.98 8.40 -7.76
C ALA A 48 10.06 7.80 -6.68
N SER A 49 9.91 8.45 -5.52
CA SER A 49 8.93 8.02 -4.52
C SER A 49 7.52 8.20 -5.09
N GLN A 50 6.89 7.11 -5.53
CA GLN A 50 5.44 7.12 -5.69
C GLN A 50 4.82 7.31 -4.31
N ILE A 51 4.03 8.38 -4.15
CA ILE A 51 3.16 8.55 -3.00
C ILE A 51 2.05 7.50 -3.16
N ILE A 52 2.13 6.43 -2.38
CA ILE A 52 1.09 5.39 -2.39
C ILE A 52 -0.09 5.94 -1.60
N HIS A 53 -1.13 6.41 -2.30
CA HIS A 53 -2.42 6.64 -1.68
C HIS A 53 -3.09 5.28 -1.47
N ILE A 54 -3.06 4.77 -0.24
CA ILE A 54 -3.79 3.56 0.10
C ILE A 54 -5.25 3.98 0.31
N ASP A 55 -6.08 3.74 -0.71
CA ASP A 55 -7.54 3.84 -0.57
C ASP A 55 -8.07 2.60 0.16
N PHE A 56 -8.80 2.82 1.25
CA PHE A 56 -9.41 1.76 2.07
C PHE A 56 -10.89 1.56 1.79
N THR A 57 -11.44 2.20 0.76
CA THR A 57 -12.87 2.13 0.41
C THR A 57 -13.34 0.67 0.25
N ASP A 58 -12.59 -0.16 -0.48
CA ASP A 58 -12.94 -1.58 -0.68
C ASP A 58 -12.89 -2.38 0.64
N THR A 59 -11.94 -2.03 1.53
CA THR A 59 -11.83 -2.66 2.85
C THR A 59 -13.01 -2.29 3.75
N LYS A 60 -13.49 -1.06 3.65
CA LYS A 60 -14.66 -0.59 4.39
C LYS A 60 -15.93 -1.30 3.91
N GLN A 61 -16.13 -1.41 2.59
CA GLN A 61 -17.26 -2.13 2.01
C GLN A 61 -17.25 -3.60 2.42
N LEU A 62 -16.08 -4.24 2.46
CA LEU A 62 -15.94 -5.60 2.93
C LEU A 62 -16.37 -5.77 4.40
N ILE A 63 -15.93 -4.86 5.29
CA ILE A 63 -16.32 -4.87 6.70
C ILE A 63 -17.84 -4.72 6.86
N GLU A 64 -18.47 -3.87 6.05
CA GLU A 64 -19.94 -3.70 6.05
C GLU A 64 -20.67 -4.98 5.63
N GLN A 65 -20.19 -5.70 4.60
CA GLN A 65 -20.74 -7.00 4.21
C GLN A 65 -20.57 -8.05 5.32
N MET A 66 -19.40 -8.11 5.97
CA MET A 66 -19.16 -8.99 7.11
C MET A 66 -20.12 -8.71 8.27
N ALA A 67 -20.35 -7.44 8.59
CA ALA A 67 -21.28 -7.04 9.65
C ALA A 67 -22.72 -7.48 9.33
N ARG A 68 -23.15 -7.37 8.07
CA ARG A 68 -24.48 -7.86 7.63
C ARG A 68 -24.63 -9.37 7.82
N ILE A 69 -23.63 -10.14 7.39
CA ILE A 69 -23.63 -11.61 7.54
C ILE A 69 -23.62 -12.00 9.01
N GLY A 70 -22.81 -11.35 9.83
CA GLY A 70 -22.79 -11.58 11.28
C GLY A 70 -24.15 -11.34 11.93
N ASN A 71 -24.85 -10.27 11.52
CA ASN A 71 -26.20 -9.98 11.99
C ASN A 71 -27.22 -11.05 11.56
N ASN A 72 -27.15 -11.51 10.30
CA ASN A 72 -28.03 -12.56 9.79
C ASN A 72 -27.79 -13.90 10.49
N LEU A 73 -26.52 -14.24 10.75
CA LEU A 73 -26.14 -15.42 11.54
C LEU A 73 -26.70 -15.35 12.97
N ASN A 74 -26.60 -14.18 13.60
CA ASN A 74 -27.09 -13.96 14.97
C ASN A 74 -28.62 -14.09 15.04
N GLN A 75 -29.34 -13.60 14.02
CA GLN A 75 -30.78 -13.79 13.91
C GLN A 75 -31.15 -15.28 13.79
N LEU A 76 -30.44 -16.04 12.95
CA LEU A 76 -30.66 -17.49 12.85
C LEU A 76 -30.39 -18.21 14.17
N ALA A 77 -29.35 -17.82 14.91
CA ALA A 77 -29.08 -18.38 16.23
C ALA A 77 -30.22 -18.08 17.21
N HIS A 78 -30.78 -16.87 17.18
CA HIS A 78 -31.92 -16.49 18.01
C HIS A 78 -33.17 -17.31 17.66
N VAL A 79 -33.47 -17.46 16.36
CA VAL A 79 -34.57 -18.29 15.88
C VAL A 79 -34.35 -19.75 16.30
N ALA A 80 -33.17 -20.31 16.06
CA ALA A 80 -32.86 -21.69 16.46
C ALA A 80 -33.05 -21.94 17.96
N ASN A 81 -32.65 -20.97 18.79
CA ASN A 81 -32.82 -21.03 20.25
C ASN A 81 -34.30 -20.93 20.67
N GLU A 82 -35.12 -20.18 19.93
CA GLU A 82 -36.54 -19.99 20.25
C GLU A 82 -37.46 -21.08 19.68
N SER A 83 -37.19 -21.56 18.47
CA SER A 83 -38.06 -22.51 17.74
C SER A 83 -37.57 -23.95 17.74
N GLU A 84 -36.43 -24.25 18.39
CA GLU A 84 -35.71 -25.55 18.40
C GLU A 84 -35.48 -26.16 17.01
N SER A 85 -35.69 -25.37 15.95
CA SER A 85 -35.70 -25.82 14.57
C SER A 85 -35.36 -24.67 13.64
N LEU A 86 -34.62 -24.99 12.59
CA LEU A 86 -34.12 -24.07 11.57
C LEU A 86 -34.65 -24.54 10.21
N THR A 87 -35.20 -23.64 9.42
CA THR A 87 -35.67 -24.00 8.08
C THR A 87 -34.49 -24.12 7.11
N GLN A 88 -34.60 -25.03 6.12
CA GLN A 88 -33.58 -25.17 5.07
C GLN A 88 -33.36 -23.87 4.29
N GLU A 89 -34.42 -23.08 4.10
CA GLU A 89 -34.40 -21.82 3.36
C GLU A 89 -33.55 -20.78 4.08
N GLN A 90 -33.73 -20.62 5.39
CA GLN A 90 -32.89 -19.80 6.26
C GLN A 90 -31.41 -20.20 6.21
N MET A 91 -31.13 -21.50 6.28
CA MET A 91 -29.76 -22.01 6.21
C MET A 91 -29.10 -21.76 4.85
N ASN A 92 -29.87 -21.84 3.76
CA ASN A 92 -29.39 -21.61 2.40
C ASN A 92 -29.07 -20.14 2.14
N VAL A 93 -29.88 -19.20 2.66
CA VAL A 93 -29.60 -17.76 2.57
C VAL A 93 -28.25 -17.44 3.21
N VAL A 94 -28.01 -17.88 4.45
CA VAL A 94 -26.74 -17.63 5.12
C VAL A 94 -25.55 -18.27 4.41
N LYS A 95 -25.70 -19.50 3.90
CA LYS A 95 -24.64 -20.14 3.09
C LYS A 95 -24.30 -19.31 1.86
N SER A 96 -25.30 -18.75 1.18
CA SER A 96 -25.06 -17.91 0.00
C SER A 96 -24.31 -16.62 0.36
N GLU A 97 -24.71 -15.93 1.42
CA GLU A 97 -24.05 -14.67 1.81
C GLU A 97 -22.61 -14.91 2.30
N VAL A 98 -22.36 -15.99 3.03
CA VAL A 98 -20.99 -16.38 3.44
C VAL A 98 -20.12 -16.69 2.21
N TYR A 99 -20.69 -17.33 1.19
CA TYR A 99 -19.99 -17.62 -0.05
C TYR A 99 -19.66 -16.35 -0.85
N ASP A 100 -20.62 -15.43 -0.97
CA ASP A 100 -20.41 -14.13 -1.62
C ASP A 100 -19.32 -13.31 -0.92
N LEU A 101 -19.29 -13.35 0.42
CA LEU A 101 -18.22 -12.74 1.20
C LEU A 101 -16.87 -13.38 0.91
N PHE A 102 -16.79 -14.71 0.86
CA PHE A 102 -15.55 -15.41 0.55
C PHE A 102 -14.97 -14.99 -0.81
N LEU A 103 -15.83 -14.83 -1.82
CA LEU A 103 -15.43 -14.32 -3.13
C LEU A 103 -14.90 -12.89 -3.04
N ALA A 104 -15.61 -11.99 -2.36
CA ALA A 104 -15.19 -10.59 -2.20
C ALA A 104 -13.85 -10.46 -1.46
N VAL A 105 -13.61 -11.27 -0.41
CA VAL A 105 -12.31 -11.31 0.30
C VAL A 105 -11.21 -11.77 -0.65
N ASN A 106 -11.46 -12.84 -1.41
CA ASN A 106 -10.45 -13.41 -2.30
C ASN A 106 -10.04 -12.41 -3.40
N ASP A 107 -11.00 -11.75 -4.03
CA ASP A 107 -10.73 -10.70 -5.03
C ASP A 107 -9.90 -9.55 -4.45
N LEU A 108 -10.24 -9.08 -3.24
CA LEU A 108 -9.49 -8.02 -2.57
C LEU A 108 -8.04 -8.45 -2.25
N LEU A 109 -7.86 -9.67 -1.76
CA LEU A 109 -6.54 -10.21 -1.44
C LEU A 109 -5.68 -10.38 -2.70
N LEU A 110 -6.27 -10.89 -3.79
CA LEU A 110 -5.61 -11.02 -5.08
C LEU A 110 -5.20 -9.66 -5.64
N HIS A 111 -6.08 -8.67 -5.59
CA HIS A 111 -5.78 -7.30 -6.05
C HIS A 111 -4.62 -6.67 -5.26
N ARG A 112 -4.60 -6.86 -3.93
CA ARG A 112 -3.52 -6.36 -3.07
C ARG A 112 -2.19 -7.08 -3.30
N LEU A 113 -2.21 -8.40 -3.51
CA LEU A 113 -1.00 -9.16 -3.87
C LEU A 113 -0.37 -8.62 -5.15
N ASP A 114 -1.20 -8.24 -6.12
CA ASP A 114 -0.78 -7.74 -7.42
C ASP A 114 -0.09 -6.36 -7.32
N VAL A 115 -0.58 -5.50 -6.41
CA VAL A 115 0.08 -4.23 -6.05
C VAL A 115 1.45 -4.47 -5.42
N VAL A 116 1.57 -5.45 -4.53
CA VAL A 116 2.85 -5.82 -3.89
C VAL A 116 3.84 -6.39 -4.91
N HIS A 117 3.41 -7.26 -5.83
CA HIS A 117 4.27 -7.78 -6.90
C HIS A 117 4.76 -6.66 -7.84
N ARG A 118 3.88 -5.73 -8.21
CA ARG A 118 4.30 -4.54 -8.98
C ARG A 118 5.35 -3.71 -8.25
N TYR A 119 5.23 -3.57 -6.93
CA TYR A 119 6.21 -2.87 -6.11
C TYR A 119 7.57 -3.58 -6.14
N GLU A 120 7.62 -4.90 -5.95
CA GLU A 120 8.86 -5.68 -5.99
C GLU A 120 9.57 -5.57 -7.35
N GLN A 121 8.83 -5.63 -8.46
CA GLN A 121 9.40 -5.52 -9.80
C GLN A 121 10.06 -4.15 -10.04
N VAL A 122 9.47 -3.06 -9.55
CA VAL A 122 10.01 -1.70 -9.75
C VAL A 122 11.24 -1.44 -8.86
N VAL A 123 11.22 -1.92 -7.61
CA VAL A 123 12.33 -1.74 -6.66
C VAL A 123 13.56 -2.56 -7.08
N LEU A 124 13.36 -3.74 -7.66
CA LEU A 124 14.45 -4.62 -8.07
C LEU A 124 14.96 -4.33 -9.49
N ASN A 125 14.09 -3.99 -10.45
CA ASN A 125 14.48 -3.82 -11.86
C ASN A 125 14.79 -2.37 -12.25
N GLY A 126 14.47 -1.37 -11.42
CA GLY A 126 14.80 0.04 -11.67
C GLY A 126 16.29 0.40 -11.62
N ASN A 127 17.17 -0.57 -11.32
CA ASN A 127 18.61 -0.35 -11.10
C ASN A 127 19.50 -0.61 -12.32
N HIS A 128 18.95 -0.94 -13.51
CA HIS A 128 19.77 -1.36 -14.65
C HIS A 128 19.88 -0.39 -15.84
N GLU A 129 19.19 0.76 -15.88
CA GLU A 129 19.18 1.60 -17.10
C GLU A 129 19.81 3.00 -16.99
N ASN A 130 20.60 3.32 -15.95
CA ASN A 130 21.22 4.66 -15.88
C ASN A 130 22.72 4.68 -15.57
N THR A 131 23.46 3.77 -16.18
CA THR A 131 24.93 3.85 -16.31
C THR A 131 25.33 4.09 -17.77
N ARG A 132 24.97 5.26 -18.32
CA ARG A 132 25.68 5.94 -19.42
C ARG A 132 25.03 7.29 -19.76
N ASN A 133 25.59 8.35 -19.18
CA ASN A 133 25.98 9.62 -19.84
C ASN A 133 26.39 10.65 -18.79
#